data_AF-A0A538FK01-F1
#
_entry.id   AF-A0A538FK01-F1
#
_cell.length_a   1.000
_cell.length_b   1.000
_cell.length_c   1.000
_cell.angle_alpha   90.00
_cell.angle_beta   90.00
_cell.angle_gamma   90.00
#
_symmetry.space_group_name_H-M   'P 1'
#
loop_
_entity.id
_entity.type
_entity.pdbx_description
1 polymer ?
#
loop_
_entity_poly.entity_id
_entity_poly.type
_entity_poly.pdbx_seq_one_letter_code
_entity_poly.pdbx_strand_id
1 'polypeptide(L)' 'YSGLIAAPVPVVGVETTDASQSTVKAFKRNGISTVDDVDDPIGRFALSLLLDGAKAGHYGVKPSAADGVLPPLETAPRSG' A
#
# COMPACT_ATOMS: atom_id res chain seq x y z
N TYR A 1 0.33 6.53 16.29
CA TYR A 1 -0.27 6.79 14.97
C TYR A 1 -1.62 7.49 15.03
N SER A 2 -2.30 7.58 16.18
CA SER A 2 -3.68 8.09 16.28
C SER A 2 -3.92 9.47 15.67
N GLY A 3 -2.95 10.40 15.75
CA GLY A 3 -3.07 11.72 15.10
C GLY A 3 -3.02 11.68 13.57
N LEU A 4 -2.19 10.82 12.98
CA LEU A 4 -2.17 10.60 11.52
C LEU A 4 -3.44 9.87 11.06
N ILE A 5 -3.84 8.82 11.78
CA ILE A 5 -5.03 8.02 11.44
C ILE A 5 -6.31 8.86 11.52
N ALA A 6 -6.37 9.84 12.42
CA ALA A 6 -7.51 10.75 12.56
C ALA A 6 -7.55 11.87 11.51
N ALA A 7 -6.50 12.03 10.69
CA ALA A 7 -6.48 13.07 9.66
C ALA A 7 -7.48 12.72 8.53
N PRO A 8 -8.13 13.71 7.91
CA PRO A 8 -9.08 13.48 6.81
C PRO A 8 -8.37 13.20 5.47
N VAL A 9 -7.19 12.59 5.51
CA VAL A 9 -6.36 12.27 4.34
C VAL A 9 -5.93 10.80 4.40
N PRO A 10 -5.76 10.12 3.26
CA PRO A 10 -5.23 8.76 3.23
C PRO A 10 -3.84 8.67 3.87
N VAL A 11 -3.62 7.62 4.68
CA VAL A 11 -2.31 7.32 5.30
C VAL A 11 -1.88 5.91 4.89
N VAL A 12 -0.69 5.82 4.30
CA VAL A 12 -0.08 4.57 3.85
C VAL A 12 1.34 4.50 4.38
N GLY A 13 1.71 3.37 4.98
CA GLY A 13 3.10 3.09 5.36
C GLY A 13 3.87 2.55 4.16
N VAL A 14 5.10 3.03 3.94
CA VAL A 14 5.90 2.62 2.78
C VAL A 14 7.27 2.13 3.21
N GLU A 15 7.81 1.16 2.46
CA GLU A 15 9.18 0.69 2.60
C GLU A 15 9.91 0.78 1.26
N THR A 16 11.22 1.03 1.32
CA THR A 16 12.10 0.91 0.16
C THR A 16 12.60 -0.52 0.01
N THR A 17 13.13 -0.85 -1.16
CA THR A 17 13.76 -2.15 -1.45
C THR A 17 14.80 -2.54 -0.39
N ASP A 18 15.68 -1.61 -0.05
CA ASP A 18 16.81 -1.80 0.88
C ASP A 18 16.49 -1.52 2.37
N ALA A 19 15.21 -1.53 2.75
CA ALA A 19 14.82 -1.31 4.14
C ALA A 19 15.45 -2.37 5.09
N SER A 20 16.41 -1.93 5.92
CA SER A 20 17.15 -2.80 6.84
C SER A 20 16.30 -3.39 7.98
N GLN A 21 15.20 -2.72 8.34
CA GLN A 21 14.21 -3.22 9.28
C GLN A 21 12.81 -2.93 8.75
N SER A 22 11.99 -3.98 8.64
CA SER A 22 10.60 -3.82 8.21
C SER A 22 9.71 -3.30 9.35
N THR A 23 9.06 -2.18 9.07
CA THR A 23 8.00 -1.51 9.81
C THR A 23 6.58 -1.98 9.41
N VAL A 24 6.41 -2.79 8.35
CA VAL A 24 5.11 -3.30 7.89
C VAL A 24 4.29 -3.91 9.03
N LYS A 25 4.92 -4.71 9.91
CA LYS A 25 4.23 -5.32 11.07
C LYS A 25 3.68 -4.26 12.03
N ALA A 26 4.37 -3.14 12.21
CA ALA A 26 3.91 -2.06 13.07
C ALA A 26 2.71 -1.32 12.45
N PHE A 27 2.76 -1.02 11.16
CA PHE A 27 1.64 -0.39 10.44
C PHE A 27 0.39 -1.28 10.40
N LYS A 28 0.57 -2.57 10.08
CA LYS A 28 -0.49 -3.59 10.13
C LYS A 28 -1.26 -3.59 11.44
N ARG A 29 -0.55 -3.61 12.58
CA ARG A 29 -1.16 -3.60 13.92
C ARG A 29 -1.97 -2.34 14.21
N ASN A 30 -1.76 -1.26 13.46
CA ASN A 30 -2.47 0.01 13.61
C ASN A 30 -3.52 0.23 12.51
N GLY A 31 -3.82 -0.77 11.69
CA GLY A 31 -4.81 -0.66 10.61
C GLY A 31 -4.37 0.23 9.44
N ILE A 32 -3.06 0.44 9.28
CA ILE A 32 -2.49 1.27 8.21
C ILE A 32 -2.10 0.35 7.05
N SER A 33 -2.58 0.67 5.84
CA SER A 33 -2.19 -0.02 4.60
C SER A 33 -0.69 0.13 4.35
N THR A 34 -0.06 -0.87 3.72
CA THR A 34 1.39 -0.84 3.47
C THR A 34 1.75 -1.11 2.02
N VAL A 35 2.83 -0.49 1.57
CA VAL A 35 3.43 -0.73 0.26
C VAL A 35 4.91 -1.03 0.43
N ASP A 36 5.35 -2.19 -0.05
CA ASP A 36 6.77 -2.52 -0.17
C ASP A 36 7.35 -1.90 -1.46
N ASP A 37 8.68 -1.69 -1.46
CA ASP A 37 9.47 -1.34 -2.64
C ASP A 37 9.01 -0.05 -3.35
N VAL A 38 8.72 1.00 -2.59
CA VAL A 38 8.20 2.29 -3.10
C VAL A 38 9.19 3.07 -3.98
N ASP A 39 10.45 2.69 -3.94
CA ASP A 39 11.49 3.18 -4.85
C ASP A 39 11.42 2.51 -6.24
N ASP A 40 10.73 1.38 -6.38
CA ASP A 40 10.43 0.75 -7.66
C ASP A 40 9.12 1.26 -8.30
N PRO A 41 8.99 1.21 -9.64
CA PRO A 41 7.77 1.63 -10.32
C PRO A 41 6.51 0.91 -9.84
N ILE A 42 6.61 -0.38 -9.51
CA ILE A 42 5.47 -1.18 -9.06
C ILE A 42 4.98 -0.76 -7.67
N GLY A 43 5.89 -0.45 -6.73
CA GLY A 43 5.54 0.07 -5.42
C GLY A 43 4.90 1.45 -5.52
N ARG A 44 5.46 2.34 -6.35
CA ARG A 44 4.82 3.66 -6.59
C ARG A 44 3.43 3.54 -7.18
N PHE A 45 3.21 2.57 -8.06
CA PHE A 45 1.88 2.34 -8.63
C PHE A 45 0.89 1.84 -7.58
N ALA A 46 1.29 0.88 -6.75
CA ALA A 46 0.47 0.41 -5.62
C ALA A 46 0.12 1.55 -4.65
N LEU A 47 1.09 2.41 -4.33
CA LEU A 47 0.88 3.58 -3.48
C LEU A 47 -0.13 4.55 -4.09
N SER A 48 0.00 4.89 -5.38
CA SER A 48 -0.95 5.78 -6.06
C SER A 48 -2.38 5.25 -6.00
N LEU A 49 -2.59 3.95 -6.22
CA LEU A 49 -3.92 3.33 -6.14
C LEU A 49 -4.50 3.42 -4.73
N LEU A 50 -3.70 3.18 -3.69
CA LEU A 50 -4.16 3.32 -2.31
C LEU A 50 -4.52 4.77 -1.94
N LEU A 51 -3.75 5.74 -2.44
CA LEU A 51 -4.04 7.16 -2.24
C LEU A 51 -5.28 7.61 -3.02
N ASP A 52 -5.60 6.96 -4.13
CA ASP A 52 -6.82 7.17 -4.93
C ASP A 52 -8.06 6.45 -4.37
N GLY A 53 -7.91 5.72 -3.25
CA GLY A 53 -9.02 5.06 -2.57
C GLY A 53 -9.29 3.62 -3.02
N ALA A 54 -8.34 2.98 -3.69
CA ALA A 54 -8.40 1.54 -3.92
C ALA A 54 -8.48 0.75 -2.59
N LYS A 55 -8.82 -0.54 -2.69
CA LYS A 55 -8.99 -1.41 -1.53
C LYS A 55 -7.77 -1.34 -0.59
N ALA A 56 -8.01 -1.02 0.67
CA ALA A 56 -6.99 -1.02 1.72
C ALA A 56 -6.36 -2.42 1.88
N GLY A 57 -5.05 -2.46 2.15
CA GLY A 57 -4.30 -3.71 2.24
C GLY A 57 -2.78 -3.51 2.26
N HIS A 58 -2.07 -4.60 2.03
CA HIS A 58 -0.61 -4.70 2.13
C HIS A 58 -0.05 -5.26 0.82
N TYR A 59 0.51 -4.36 0.01
CA TYR A 59 0.85 -4.63 -1.37
C TYR A 59 2.36 -4.55 -1.63
N GLY A 60 2.83 -5.32 -2.60
CA GLY A 60 4.24 -5.39 -2.98
C GLY A 60 4.68 -6.79 -3.40
N VAL A 61 5.98 -6.99 -3.59
CA VAL A 61 6.55 -8.27 -4.06
C VAL A 61 7.26 -9.06 -2.96
N LYS A 62 7.38 -8.50 -1.76
CA LYS A 62 7.98 -9.16 -0.60
C LYS A 62 6.96 -10.05 0.14
N PRO A 63 7.39 -11.03 0.95
CA PRO A 63 6.49 -11.87 1.76
C PRO A 63 5.63 -11.08 2.77
N SER A 64 5.98 -9.83 3.04
CA SER A 64 5.19 -8.87 3.83
C SER A 64 3.90 -8.43 3.13
N ALA A 65 3.83 -8.46 1.80
CA ALA A 65 2.64 -8.13 1.01
C ALA A 65 1.63 -9.28 1.06
N ALA A 66 0.63 -9.16 1.93
CA ALA A 66 -0.36 -10.21 2.16
C ALA A 66 -1.53 -10.17 1.17
N ASP A 67 -1.73 -9.05 0.48
CA ASP A 67 -2.91 -8.79 -0.34
C ASP A 67 -2.61 -8.79 -1.86
N GLY A 68 -1.38 -9.19 -2.22
CA GLY A 68 -0.90 -9.27 -3.60
C GLY A 68 0.04 -8.13 -3.99
N VAL A 69 0.38 -8.04 -5.27
CA VAL A 69 1.32 -7.01 -5.78
C VAL A 69 0.64 -5.65 -5.90
N LEU A 70 -0.64 -5.63 -6.28
CA LEU A 70 -1.44 -4.43 -6.48
C LEU A 70 -2.84 -4.60 -5.89
N PRO A 71 -3.50 -3.51 -5.47
CA PRO A 71 -4.93 -3.50 -5.25
C PRO A 71 -5.69 -4.00 -6.50
N PRO A 72 -6.87 -4.64 -6.33
CA PRO A 72 -7.72 -4.99 -7.46
C PRO A 72 -8.01 -3.77 -8.34
N LEU A 73 -7.73 -3.89 -9.63
CA LEU A 73 -8.04 -2.86 -10.61
C LEU A 73 -9.46 -3.10 -11.12
N GLU A 74 -10.30 -2.08 -11.03
CA GLU A 74 -11.62 -2.14 -11.61
C GLU A 74 -11.49 -1.94 -13.13
N THR A 75 -11.80 -2.98 -13.90
CA THR A 75 -11.77 -2.89 -15.35
C THR A 75 -13.05 -2.26 -15.85
N ALA A 76 -12.96 -1.14 -16.56
CA ALA A 76 -14.10 -0.62 -17.29
C ALA A 76 -14.58 -1.69 -18.30
N PRO A 77 -15.90 -1.88 -18.46
CA PRO A 77 -16.42 -2.77 -19.48
C PRO A 77 -15.90 -2.33 -20.86
N ARG A 78 -15.48 -3.29 -21.68
CA ARG A 78 -15.02 -3.01 -23.04
C ARG A 78 -16.21 -2.50 -23.83
N SER A 79 -16.22 -1.21 -24.19
CA SER A 79 -17.21 -0.67 -25.11
C SER A 79 -17.09 -1.43 -26.44
N GLY A 80 -18.16 -2.11 -26.83
CA GLY A 80 -18.27 -2.81 -28.11
C GLY A 80 -18.50 -1.87 -29.28
#